data_AF-A0A8W8HKT3-F1
#
_entry.id   AF-A0A8W8HKT3-F1
#
_cell.length_a   1.000
_cell.length_b   1.000
_cell.length_c   1.000
_cell.angle_alpha   90.00
_cell.angle_beta   90.00
_cell.angle_gamma   90.00
#
_symmetry.space_group_name_H-M   'P 1'
#
loop_
_entity.id
_entity.type
_entity.pdbx_description
1 polymer ?
#
loop_
_entity_poly.entity_id
_entity_poly.type
_entity_poly.pdbx_seq_one_letter_code
_entity_poly.pdbx_strand_id
1 'polypeptide(L)'
;YCAKDMVVQIGTCITLSQSGWYYEHCSSQEAKSLLKRESVGTFLIRDSSDSKYLYSLSVKTSRGTTSVRIIYNKGQFQLDSDERISAKMPKFDSAVRLVDFYARLTDMGKSYVCRWLERSGRKDLPIVLQKPKRNCVVDLKHLCRLSINRSLPKTLSRTKVLSNMDKLPLPTRMKGYLKEYPYIH
;
A
#
# COMPACT_ATOMS: atom_id res chain seq x y z
N TYR A 1 -8.50 22.63 7.30
CA TYR A 1 -8.44 21.16 7.46
C TYR A 1 -9.41 20.76 8.56
N CYS A 2 -10.36 19.87 8.29
CA CYS A 2 -11.37 19.47 9.29
C CYS A 2 -10.77 18.45 10.28
N ALA A 3 -11.25 18.39 11.53
CA ALA A 3 -10.79 17.41 12.53
C ALA A 3 -10.84 15.96 12.02
N LYS A 4 -11.80 15.65 11.15
CA LYS A 4 -11.94 14.34 10.49
C LYS A 4 -10.74 13.99 9.60
N ASP A 5 -10.18 14.97 8.89
CA ASP A 5 -9.01 14.74 8.03
C ASP A 5 -7.76 14.40 8.86
N MET A 6 -7.58 15.10 9.99
CA MET A 6 -6.48 14.82 10.90
C MET A 6 -6.55 13.39 11.46
N VAL A 7 -7.73 12.93 11.88
CA VAL A 7 -7.91 11.56 12.39
C VAL A 7 -7.53 10.52 11.33
N VAL A 8 -7.93 10.71 10.08
CA VAL A 8 -7.61 9.80 8.98
C VAL A 8 -6.10 9.79 8.69
N GLN A 9 -5.46 10.95 8.67
CA GLN A 9 -4.02 11.07 8.43
C GLN A 9 -3.20 10.45 9.56
N ILE A 10 -3.57 10.72 10.82
CA ILE A 10 -2.93 10.12 12.00
C ILE A 10 -3.09 8.61 12.01
N GLY A 11 -4.31 8.11 11.80
CA GLY A 11 -4.57 6.67 11.73
C GLY A 11 -3.78 5.99 10.60
N THR A 12 -3.64 6.66 9.45
CA THR A 12 -2.81 6.19 8.34
C THR A 12 -1.33 6.14 8.71
N CYS A 13 -0.81 7.18 9.37
CA CYS A 13 0.58 7.23 9.84
C CYS A 13 0.86 6.08 10.80
N ILE A 14 0.04 5.89 11.84
CA ILE A 14 0.18 4.78 12.80
C ILE A 14 0.20 3.42 12.09
N THR A 15 -0.73 3.21 11.15
CA THR A 15 -0.83 1.95 10.40
C THR A 15 0.39 1.74 9.49
N LEU A 16 0.91 2.80 8.86
CA LEU A 16 2.13 2.77 8.07
C LEU A 16 3.36 2.45 8.94
N SER A 17 3.51 3.07 10.11
CA SER A 17 4.61 2.78 11.02
C SER A 17 4.58 1.33 11.51
N GLN A 18 3.39 0.78 11.79
CA GLN A 18 3.23 -0.64 12.16
C GLN A 18 3.57 -1.63 11.03
N SER A 19 3.53 -1.17 9.76
CA SER A 19 3.76 -2.03 8.60
C SER A 19 5.24 -2.46 8.43
N GLY A 20 6.15 -1.65 8.97
CA GLY A 20 7.59 -1.82 8.86
C GLY A 20 8.18 -1.57 7.47
N TRP A 21 7.41 -1.05 6.53
CA TRP A 21 7.85 -0.67 5.17
C TRP A 21 7.56 0.80 4.81
N TYR A 22 7.35 1.61 5.84
CA TYR A 22 7.27 3.06 5.74
C TYR A 22 8.62 3.70 6.09
N TYR A 23 9.05 4.64 5.26
CA TYR A 23 10.30 5.37 5.37
C TYR A 23 10.01 6.86 5.45
N GLU A 24 9.80 7.38 6.66
CA GLU A 24 9.51 8.80 6.93
C GLU A 24 10.53 9.71 6.22
N HIS A 25 11.80 9.62 6.58
CA HIS A 25 12.83 10.56 6.10
C HIS A 25 13.56 10.09 4.83
N CYS A 26 12.85 9.50 3.87
CA CYS A 26 13.46 8.94 2.66
C CYS A 26 13.17 9.75 1.40
N SER A 27 14.24 10.21 0.75
CA SER A 27 14.19 10.92 -0.52
C SER A 27 13.87 9.98 -1.69
N SER A 28 13.51 10.56 -2.84
CA SER A 28 13.34 9.78 -4.07
C SER A 28 14.63 9.09 -4.51
N GLN A 29 15.79 9.68 -4.26
CA GLN A 29 17.10 9.16 -4.63
C GLN A 29 17.49 7.98 -3.74
N GLU A 30 17.28 8.09 -2.43
CA GLU A 30 17.51 6.99 -1.49
C GLU A 30 16.60 5.80 -1.79
N ALA A 31 15.31 6.04 -2.05
CA ALA A 31 14.39 4.98 -2.44
C ALA A 31 14.84 4.26 -3.73
N LYS A 32 15.37 4.99 -4.71
CA LYS A 32 15.96 4.40 -5.92
C LYS A 32 17.15 3.51 -5.59
N SER A 33 18.03 3.96 -4.71
CA SER A 33 19.20 3.19 -4.26
C SER A 33 18.80 1.93 -3.49
N LEU A 34 17.86 2.05 -2.54
CA LEU A 34 17.34 0.93 -1.74
C LEU A 34 16.70 -0.16 -2.60
N LEU A 35 16.02 0.23 -3.68
CA LEU A 35 15.33 -0.69 -4.59
C LEU A 35 16.18 -1.15 -5.78
N LYS A 36 17.38 -0.57 -5.99
CA LYS A 36 18.19 -0.79 -7.20
C LYS A 36 18.47 -2.26 -7.47
N ARG A 37 18.81 -3.02 -6.42
CA ARG A 37 19.19 -4.45 -6.48
C ARG A 37 18.09 -5.40 -5.99
N GLU A 38 16.91 -4.90 -5.70
CA GLU A 38 15.78 -5.72 -5.28
C GLU A 38 15.07 -6.37 -6.48
N SER A 39 14.25 -7.38 -6.22
CA SER A 39 13.42 -8.02 -7.24
C SER A 39 12.30 -7.10 -7.71
N VAL A 40 11.84 -7.30 -8.95
CA VAL A 40 10.66 -6.62 -9.49
C VAL A 40 9.46 -6.83 -8.55
N GLY A 41 8.65 -5.79 -8.37
CA GLY A 41 7.52 -5.79 -7.44
C GLY A 41 7.90 -5.48 -5.99
N THR A 42 9.19 -5.27 -5.68
CA THR A 42 9.61 -4.79 -4.37
C THR A 42 9.25 -3.31 -4.20
N PHE A 43 8.62 -2.93 -3.09
CA PHE A 43 8.11 -1.58 -2.89
C PHE A 43 8.35 -1.02 -1.48
N LEU A 44 8.22 0.29 -1.33
CA LEU A 44 8.16 0.99 -0.04
C LEU A 44 7.30 2.25 -0.14
N ILE A 45 6.71 2.68 0.98
CA ILE A 45 6.14 4.02 1.13
C ILE A 45 7.17 4.92 1.79
N ARG A 46 7.22 6.18 1.37
CA ARG A 46 8.03 7.23 1.96
C ARG A 46 7.28 8.54 1.98
N ASP A 47 7.81 9.53 2.69
CA ASP A 47 7.30 10.90 2.57
C ASP A 47 7.52 11.43 1.16
N SER A 48 6.58 12.25 0.69
CA SER A 48 6.79 12.92 -0.58
C SER A 48 7.81 14.04 -0.43
N SER A 49 8.70 14.15 -1.41
CA SER A 49 9.61 15.29 -1.50
C SER A 49 8.92 16.55 -2.04
N ASP A 50 7.66 16.43 -2.46
CA ASP A 50 6.81 17.54 -2.89
C ASP A 50 5.83 17.89 -1.77
N SER A 51 5.94 19.12 -1.25
CA SER A 51 5.09 19.64 -0.16
C SER A 51 3.57 19.53 -0.39
N LYS A 52 3.13 19.35 -1.64
CA LYS A 52 1.71 19.18 -1.98
C LYS A 52 1.17 17.79 -1.64
N TYR A 53 2.03 16.83 -1.34
CA TYR A 53 1.66 15.43 -1.12
C TYR A 53 2.28 14.91 0.16
N LEU A 54 1.54 14.09 0.91
CA LEU A 54 2.06 13.50 2.15
C LEU A 54 3.01 12.35 1.85
N TYR A 55 2.60 11.44 0.96
CA TYR A 55 3.29 10.18 0.75
C TYR A 55 3.63 9.94 -0.73
N SER A 56 4.60 9.06 -0.96
CA SER A 56 4.93 8.53 -2.27
C SER A 56 5.23 7.03 -2.19
N LEU A 57 4.69 6.28 -3.14
CA LEU A 57 4.97 4.86 -3.32
C LEU A 57 6.11 4.69 -4.31
N SER A 58 7.17 4.02 -3.90
CA SER A 58 8.32 3.69 -4.74
C SER A 58 8.38 2.19 -4.98
N VAL A 59 8.51 1.78 -6.24
CA VAL A 59 8.39 0.38 -6.67
C VAL A 59 9.52 0.03 -7.65
N LYS A 60 10.15 -1.12 -7.44
CA LYS A 60 11.08 -1.72 -8.38
C LYS A 60 10.30 -2.35 -9.54
N THR A 61 10.52 -1.83 -10.75
CA THR A 61 10.00 -2.38 -12.00
C THR A 61 11.11 -3.03 -12.82
N SER A 62 10.76 -3.70 -13.93
CA SER A 62 11.72 -4.25 -14.88
C SER A 62 12.60 -3.17 -15.54
N ARG A 63 12.13 -1.91 -15.59
CA ARG A 63 12.87 -0.77 -16.17
C ARG A 63 13.59 0.08 -15.11
N GLY A 64 13.62 -0.38 -13.86
CA GLY A 64 14.20 0.35 -12.73
C GLY A 64 13.14 0.83 -11.74
N THR A 65 13.54 1.70 -10.84
CA THR A 65 12.67 2.17 -9.76
C THR A 65 11.80 3.34 -10.21
N THR A 66 10.49 3.18 -10.05
CA THR A 66 9.48 4.20 -10.35
C THR A 66 8.84 4.66 -9.04
N SER A 67 8.49 5.95 -8.96
CA SER A 67 7.74 6.50 -7.84
C SER A 67 6.46 7.16 -8.32
N VAL A 68 5.38 7.01 -7.55
CA VAL A 68 4.10 7.69 -7.74
C VAL A 68 3.69 8.37 -6.45
N ARG A 69 3.09 9.55 -6.56
CA ARG A 69 2.58 10.29 -5.43
C ARG A 69 1.23 9.74 -5.00
N ILE A 70 0.93 9.86 -3.72
CA ILE A 70 -0.39 9.52 -3.17
C ILE A 70 -1.13 10.82 -2.92
N ILE A 71 -2.18 11.06 -3.70
CA ILE A 71 -3.08 12.20 -3.51
C ILE A 71 -3.95 11.93 -2.28
N TYR A 72 -4.08 12.95 -1.43
CA TYR A 72 -5.04 12.98 -0.35
C TYR A 72 -6.10 14.06 -0.62
N ASN A 73 -7.38 13.69 -0.60
CA ASN A 73 -8.49 14.63 -0.75
C ASN A 73 -9.69 14.18 0.09
N LYS A 74 -10.16 15.04 1.01
CA LYS A 74 -11.36 14.83 1.86
C LYS A 74 -11.45 13.42 2.46
N GLY A 75 -10.42 13.01 3.22
CA GLY A 75 -10.39 11.69 3.87
C GLY A 75 -10.05 10.52 2.97
N GLN A 76 -9.71 10.74 1.70
CA GLN A 76 -9.46 9.67 0.74
C GLN A 76 -8.05 9.75 0.12
N PHE A 77 -7.41 8.59 0.01
CA PHE A 77 -6.14 8.37 -0.65
C PHE A 77 -6.34 7.74 -2.02
N GLN A 78 -5.59 8.21 -3.02
CA GLN A 78 -5.55 7.63 -4.36
C GLN A 78 -4.14 7.77 -4.96
N LEU A 79 -3.78 6.91 -5.91
CA LEU A 79 -2.56 7.11 -6.69
C LEU A 79 -2.73 8.29 -7.65
N ASP A 80 -1.68 9.08 -7.78
CA ASP A 80 -1.59 10.10 -8.82
C ASP A 80 -1.67 9.49 -10.22
N SER A 81 -2.39 10.14 -11.12
CA SER A 81 -2.75 9.61 -12.44
C SER A 81 -3.13 10.73 -13.40
N ASP A 82 -3.17 10.41 -14.69
CA ASP A 82 -3.67 11.29 -15.76
C ASP A 82 -5.09 11.80 -15.43
N GLU A 83 -5.32 13.11 -15.58
CA GLU A 83 -6.58 13.78 -15.21
C GLU A 83 -7.80 13.09 -15.81
N ARG A 84 -7.67 12.55 -17.03
CA ARG A 84 -8.73 11.85 -17.75
C ARG A 84 -9.24 10.60 -17.03
N ILE A 85 -8.42 9.97 -16.20
CA ILE A 85 -8.77 8.76 -15.46
C ILE A 85 -8.79 8.97 -13.94
N SER A 86 -8.33 10.12 -13.44
CA SER A 86 -8.26 10.43 -12.01
C SER A 86 -9.59 10.22 -11.29
N ALA A 87 -10.71 10.58 -11.93
CA ALA A 87 -12.05 10.35 -11.37
C ALA A 87 -12.45 8.86 -11.25
N LYS A 88 -11.85 7.99 -12.08
CA LYS A 88 -12.11 6.53 -12.10
C LYS A 88 -11.14 5.75 -11.21
N MET A 89 -10.10 6.39 -10.69
CA MET A 89 -9.12 5.73 -9.82
C MET A 89 -9.77 5.31 -8.51
N PRO A 90 -9.44 4.12 -7.98
CA PRO A 90 -9.97 3.66 -6.70
C PRO A 90 -9.46 4.57 -5.57
N LYS A 91 -10.36 4.84 -4.62
CA LYS A 91 -10.11 5.71 -3.47
C LYS A 91 -10.21 4.91 -2.18
N PHE A 92 -9.34 5.24 -1.22
CA PHE A 92 -9.17 4.46 0.00
C PHE A 92 -9.18 5.35 1.23
N ASP A 93 -9.60 4.80 2.37
CA ASP A 93 -9.59 5.48 3.67
C ASP A 93 -8.19 5.53 4.32
N SER A 94 -7.21 4.83 3.77
CA SER A 94 -5.83 4.79 4.27
C SER A 94 -4.85 4.42 3.16
N ALA A 95 -3.61 4.91 3.27
CA ALA A 95 -2.54 4.57 2.33
C ALA A 95 -2.17 3.07 2.37
N VAL A 96 -2.26 2.43 3.54
CA VAL A 96 -2.01 0.98 3.67
C VAL A 96 -3.06 0.17 2.94
N ARG A 97 -4.34 0.56 3.03
CA ARG A 97 -5.42 -0.09 2.27
C ARG A 97 -5.24 0.10 0.75
N LEU A 98 -4.77 1.26 0.33
CA LEU A 98 -4.41 1.50 -1.07
C LEU A 98 -3.35 0.50 -1.52
N VAL A 99 -2.25 0.36 -0.78
CA VAL A 99 -1.17 -0.59 -1.09
C VAL A 99 -1.69 -2.03 -1.10
N ASP A 100 -2.46 -2.43 -0.09
CA ASP A 100 -3.05 -3.76 0.01
C ASP A 100 -3.94 -4.10 -1.20
N PHE A 101 -4.73 -3.15 -1.69
CA PHE A 101 -5.55 -3.34 -2.89
C PHE A 101 -4.71 -3.68 -4.13
N TYR A 102 -3.65 -2.91 -4.40
CA TYR A 102 -2.76 -3.17 -5.54
C TYR A 102 -1.91 -4.43 -5.37
N ALA A 103 -1.50 -4.77 -4.13
CA ALA A 103 -0.82 -6.02 -3.84
C ALA A 103 -1.73 -7.23 -4.05
N ARG A 104 -2.99 -7.15 -3.62
CA ARG A 104 -4.00 -8.19 -3.87
C ARG A 104 -4.35 -8.33 -5.35
N LEU A 105 -4.42 -7.23 -6.10
CA LEU A 105 -4.55 -7.30 -7.57
C LEU A 105 -3.38 -8.07 -8.19
N THR A 106 -2.17 -7.84 -7.69
CA THR A 106 -0.97 -8.56 -8.12
C THR A 106 -1.06 -10.05 -7.80
N ASP A 107 -1.43 -10.39 -6.57
CA ASP A 107 -1.58 -11.77 -6.10
C ASP A 107 -2.72 -12.54 -6.82
N MET A 108 -3.70 -11.82 -7.37
CA MET A 108 -4.78 -12.36 -8.20
C MET A 108 -4.45 -12.40 -9.71
N GLY A 109 -3.24 -11.99 -10.13
CA GLY A 109 -2.88 -11.92 -11.55
C GLY A 109 -3.62 -10.82 -12.34
N LYS A 110 -4.19 -9.82 -11.64
CA LYS A 110 -5.00 -8.73 -12.21
C LYS A 110 -4.26 -7.38 -12.26
N SER A 111 -2.93 -7.37 -12.14
CA SER A 111 -2.12 -6.13 -12.23
C SER A 111 -2.26 -5.38 -13.55
N TYR A 112 -2.70 -6.05 -14.63
CA TYR A 112 -2.88 -5.42 -15.95
C TYR A 112 -3.94 -4.30 -15.97
N VAL A 113 -4.81 -4.25 -14.97
CA VAL A 113 -5.89 -3.26 -14.85
C VAL A 113 -5.34 -1.85 -14.55
N CYS A 114 -4.18 -1.75 -13.92
CA CYS A 114 -3.55 -0.47 -13.60
C CYS A 114 -2.11 -0.44 -14.09
N ARG A 115 -1.75 0.58 -14.86
CA ARG A 115 -0.42 0.70 -15.49
C ARG A 115 0.26 1.99 -15.11
N TRP A 116 1.58 1.94 -15.02
CA TRP A 116 2.43 3.11 -14.84
C TRP A 116 2.35 4.01 -16.06
N LEU A 117 2.22 5.31 -15.81
CA LEU A 117 2.47 6.32 -16.83
C LEU A 117 3.97 6.62 -16.86
N GLU A 118 4.61 6.35 -17.98
CA GLU A 118 6.02 6.71 -18.17
C GLU A 118 6.19 8.15 -18.63
N ARG A 119 7.39 8.70 -18.43
CA ARG A 119 7.81 10.00 -18.97
C ARG A 119 7.76 10.06 -20.50
N SER A 120 7.89 8.90 -21.16
CA SER A 120 7.74 8.73 -22.61
C SER A 120 6.28 8.85 -23.08
N GLY A 121 5.31 8.93 -22.17
CA GLY A 121 3.88 8.89 -22.46
C GLY A 121 3.32 7.47 -22.64
N ARG A 122 4.18 6.43 -22.64
CA ARG A 122 3.75 5.03 -22.76
C ARG A 122 3.09 4.54 -21.46
N LYS A 123 2.07 3.69 -21.60
CA LYS A 123 1.27 3.12 -20.50
C LYS A 123 1.39 1.60 -20.51
N ASP A 124 2.61 1.08 -20.44
CA ASP A 124 2.85 -0.32 -20.80
C ASP A 124 3.05 -1.22 -19.57
N LEU A 125 3.64 -0.68 -18.50
CA LEU A 125 4.04 -1.49 -17.34
C LEU A 125 2.92 -1.60 -16.31
N PRO A 126 2.46 -2.80 -15.94
CA PRO A 126 1.49 -2.98 -14.88
C PRO A 126 2.03 -2.55 -13.51
N ILE A 127 1.13 -2.11 -12.62
CA ILE A 127 1.45 -1.87 -11.21
C ILE A 127 1.52 -3.23 -10.51
N VAL A 128 2.74 -3.63 -10.15
CA VAL A 128 3.04 -4.92 -9.50
C VAL A 128 3.61 -4.63 -8.12
N LEU A 129 2.90 -5.06 -7.08
CA LEU A 129 3.36 -4.98 -5.69
C LEU A 129 3.40 -6.40 -5.11
N GLN A 130 4.60 -6.93 -4.89
CA GLN A 130 4.81 -8.31 -4.43
C GLN A 130 5.44 -8.39 -3.05
N LYS A 131 6.40 -7.50 -2.76
CA LYS A 131 7.20 -7.59 -1.54
C LYS A 131 7.48 -6.20 -0.96
N PRO A 132 7.14 -5.95 0.31
CA PRO A 132 7.57 -4.72 0.96
C PRO A 132 9.06 -4.80 1.28
N LYS A 133 9.79 -3.71 1.04
CA LYS A 133 11.17 -3.51 1.49
C LYS A 133 11.11 -2.97 2.92
N ARG A 134 11.21 -3.86 3.92
CA ARG A 134 11.15 -3.44 5.32
C ARG A 134 12.46 -2.79 5.79
N ASN A 135 12.36 -1.80 6.67
CA ASN A 135 13.49 -1.15 7.35
C ASN A 135 13.59 -1.48 8.84
N CYS A 136 12.57 -2.11 9.42
CA CYS A 136 12.58 -2.58 10.79
C CYS A 136 12.12 -4.04 10.90
N VAL A 137 12.48 -4.66 12.02
CA VAL A 137 11.98 -5.99 12.40
C VAL A 137 10.65 -5.77 13.10
N VAL A 138 9.57 -6.22 12.47
CA VAL A 138 8.23 -6.24 13.09
C VAL A 138 8.13 -7.42 14.06
N ASP A 139 7.32 -7.28 15.10
CA ASP A 139 7.17 -8.32 16.12
C ASP A 139 6.57 -9.62 15.56
N LEU A 140 6.80 -10.73 16.26
CA LEU A 140 6.31 -12.05 15.86
C LEU A 140 4.78 -12.08 15.75
N LYS A 141 4.08 -11.38 16.64
CA LYS A 141 2.62 -11.32 16.67
C LYS A 141 2.08 -10.72 15.36
N HIS A 142 2.73 -9.68 14.83
CA HIS A 142 2.44 -9.03 13.57
C HIS A 142 2.80 -9.94 12.40
N LEU A 143 3.96 -10.61 12.43
CA LEU A 143 4.32 -11.61 11.41
C LEU A 143 3.26 -12.72 11.30
N CYS A 144 2.78 -13.24 12.43
CA CYS A 144 1.67 -14.21 12.46
C CYS A 144 0.38 -13.61 11.87
N ARG A 145 0.04 -12.36 12.22
CA ARG A 145 -1.12 -11.65 11.63
C ARG A 145 -1.02 -11.58 10.10
N LEU A 146 0.14 -11.21 9.56
CA LEU A 146 0.34 -11.15 8.11
C LEU A 146 0.28 -12.53 7.46
N SER A 147 0.84 -13.56 8.11
CA SER A 147 0.78 -14.93 7.62
C SER A 147 -0.67 -15.42 7.51
N ILE A 148 -1.48 -15.20 8.54
CA ILE A 148 -2.92 -15.52 8.55
C ILE A 148 -3.65 -14.73 7.47
N ASN A 149 -3.41 -13.41 7.37
CA ASN A 149 -4.09 -12.57 6.37
C ASN A 149 -3.83 -13.00 4.93
N ARG A 150 -2.64 -13.54 4.64
CA ARG A 150 -2.26 -14.08 3.32
C ARG A 150 -2.91 -15.42 3.02
N SER A 151 -3.19 -16.25 4.04
CA SER A 151 -3.84 -17.55 3.85
C SER A 151 -5.36 -17.44 3.71
N LEU A 152 -5.95 -16.27 4.01
CA LEU A 152 -7.37 -16.03 3.78
C LEU A 152 -7.72 -16.00 2.28
N PRO A 153 -8.96 -16.33 1.90
CA PRO A 153 -9.40 -16.26 0.50
C PRO A 153 -9.11 -14.90 -0.14
N LYS A 154 -8.48 -14.92 -1.33
CA LYS A 154 -8.12 -13.70 -2.07
C LYS A 154 -9.37 -12.92 -2.45
N THR A 155 -9.46 -11.66 -1.99
CA THR A 155 -10.59 -10.78 -2.30
C THR A 155 -10.16 -9.31 -2.23
N LEU A 156 -10.77 -8.46 -3.07
CA LEU A 156 -10.56 -7.00 -3.02
C LEU A 156 -11.52 -6.30 -2.05
N SER A 157 -12.58 -6.99 -1.61
CA SER A 157 -13.60 -6.39 -0.75
C SER A 157 -13.19 -6.46 0.71
N ARG A 158 -13.01 -5.30 1.36
CA ARG A 158 -12.72 -5.21 2.80
C ARG A 158 -13.75 -5.97 3.64
N THR A 159 -15.03 -5.87 3.32
CA THR A 159 -16.10 -6.58 4.04
C THR A 159 -15.93 -8.09 3.94
N LYS A 160 -15.55 -8.62 2.78
CA LYS A 160 -15.26 -10.04 2.61
C LYS A 160 -14.01 -10.48 3.37
N VAL A 161 -12.97 -9.65 3.44
CA VAL A 161 -11.79 -9.93 4.27
C VAL A 161 -12.20 -10.07 5.74
N LEU A 162 -12.94 -9.09 6.26
CA LEU A 162 -13.37 -9.08 7.66
C LEU A 162 -14.29 -10.26 8.00
N SER A 163 -15.22 -10.60 7.10
CA SER A 163 -16.11 -11.75 7.32
C SER A 163 -15.37 -13.09 7.25
N ASN A 164 -14.30 -13.20 6.46
CA ASN A 164 -13.43 -14.38 6.48
C ASN A 164 -12.65 -14.49 7.79
N MET A 165 -12.21 -13.37 8.37
CA MET A 165 -11.57 -13.36 9.71
C MET A 165 -12.54 -13.79 10.81
N ASP A 166 -13.81 -13.43 10.71
CA ASP A 166 -14.84 -13.83 11.67
C ASP A 166 -15.08 -15.34 11.71
N LYS A 167 -14.86 -16.02 10.59
CA LYS A 167 -15.01 -17.48 10.46
C LYS A 167 -13.81 -18.27 11.01
N LEU A 168 -12.71 -17.62 11.37
CA LEU A 168 -11.54 -18.31 11.91
C LEU A 168 -11.85 -18.94 13.27
N PRO A 169 -11.29 -20.14 13.58
CA PRO A 169 -11.43 -20.78 14.89
C PRO A 169 -10.47 -20.15 15.92
N LEU A 170 -10.58 -18.83 16.12
CA LEU A 170 -9.74 -18.05 17.02
C LEU A 170 -10.56 -17.33 18.09
N PRO A 171 -10.01 -17.08 19.30
CA PRO A 171 -10.64 -16.25 20.31
C PRO A 171 -10.96 -14.84 19.81
N THR A 172 -12.02 -14.21 20.36
CA THR A 172 -12.49 -12.88 19.97
C THR A 172 -11.40 -11.80 20.02
N ARG A 173 -10.54 -11.84 21.04
CA ARG A 173 -9.40 -10.90 21.16
C ARG A 173 -8.41 -11.03 20.00
N MET A 174 -8.14 -12.25 19.54
CA MET A 174 -7.25 -12.49 18.39
C MET A 174 -7.91 -12.04 17.08
N LYS A 175 -9.21 -12.30 16.91
CA LYS A 175 -9.98 -11.76 15.77
C LYS A 175 -9.94 -10.23 15.74
N GLY A 176 -10.12 -9.58 16.88
CA GLY A 176 -9.99 -8.12 17.01
C GLY A 176 -8.62 -7.63 16.52
N TYR A 177 -7.55 -8.25 17.01
CA TYR A 177 -6.17 -7.93 16.60
C TYR A 177 -5.90 -8.13 15.09
N LEU A 178 -6.51 -9.14 14.45
CA LEU A 178 -6.43 -9.33 12.99
C LEU A 178 -7.18 -8.21 12.24
N LYS A 179 -8.36 -7.81 12.74
CA LYS A 179 -9.20 -6.77 12.11
C LYS A 179 -8.63 -5.36 12.24
N GLU A 180 -7.77 -5.11 13.22
CA GLU A 180 -7.01 -3.85 13.34
C GLU A 180 -6.07 -3.63 12.14
N TYR A 181 -5.56 -4.70 11.52
CA TYR A 181 -4.68 -4.62 10.35
C TYR A 181 -5.00 -5.77 9.38
N PRO A 182 -6.06 -5.64 8.56
CA PRO A 182 -6.54 -6.72 7.68
C PRO A 182 -5.83 -6.73 6.32
N TYR A 183 -4.52 -6.49 6.31
CA TYR A 183 -3.70 -6.32 5.11
C TYR A 183 -2.64 -7.43 4.97
N ILE A 184 -2.18 -7.69 3.75
CA ILE A 184 -1.25 -8.79 3.47
C ILE A 184 0.24 -8.43 3.65
N HIS A 185 0.60 -7.15 3.83
CA HIS A 185 1.99 -6.70 3.93
C HIS A 185 2.27 -5.85 5.14
#